data_AF-A0AA40S522-F1
#
_entry.id   AF-A0AA40S522-F1
#
_cell.length_a   1.000
_cell.length_b   1.000
_cell.length_c   1.000
_cell.angle_alpha   90.00
_cell.angle_beta   90.00
_cell.angle_gamma   90.00
#
_symmetry.space_group_name_H-M   'P 1'
#
loop_
_entity.id
_entity.type
_entity.pdbx_description
1 polymer ?
#
loop_
_entity_poly.entity_id
_entity_poly.type
_entity_poly.pdbx_seq_one_letter_code
_entity_poly.pdbx_strand_id
1 'polypeptide(L)' 'MKQPGLDGRHRDQNGQIRQKNGTTRVGTLREQYGDGFAAGHRSDMHLSTLLEREGAGSLSQLLKRDR' A
#
# COMPACT_ATOMS: atom_id res chain seq x y z
N MET A 1 4.61 -38.45 3.75
CA MET A 1 5.41 -37.23 3.96
C MET A 1 4.78 -36.13 3.13
N LYS A 2 3.89 -35.31 3.70
CA LYS A 2 3.18 -34.26 2.96
C LYS A 2 3.95 -32.95 3.10
N GLN A 3 4.52 -32.48 1.99
CA GLN A 3 5.05 -31.12 1.88
C GLN A 3 3.92 -30.14 2.23
N PRO A 4 4.05 -29.28 3.26
CA PRO A 4 3.12 -28.18 3.43
C PRO A 4 3.34 -27.26 2.25
N GLY A 5 2.32 -27.16 1.39
CA GLY A 5 2.37 -26.37 0.17
C GLY A 5 2.81 -24.94 0.46
N LEU A 6 3.55 -24.40 -0.49
CA LEU A 6 3.95 -22.99 -0.59
C LEU A 6 2.72 -22.08 -0.82
N ASP A 7 1.61 -22.30 -0.12
CA ASP A 7 0.50 -21.35 0.00
C ASP A 7 0.67 -20.55 1.30
N GLY A 8 1.93 -20.23 1.60
CA GLY A 8 2.33 -19.24 2.59
C GLY A 8 2.03 -17.84 2.06
N ARG A 9 0.76 -17.58 1.70
CA ARG A 9 0.20 -16.22 1.59
C ARG A 9 0.11 -15.59 2.98
N HIS A 10 1.21 -15.62 3.72
CA HIS A 10 1.40 -14.87 4.93
C HIS A 10 1.87 -13.49 4.50
N ARG A 11 0.99 -12.76 3.79
CA ARG A 11 1.18 -11.34 3.51
C ARG A 11 0.81 -10.62 4.79
N ASP A 12 1.79 -10.54 5.68
CA ASP A 12 1.84 -9.85 6.97
C ASP A 12 0.50 -9.39 7.56
N GLN A 13 0.00 -10.16 8.55
CA GLN A 13 -1.10 -9.81 9.47
C GLN A 13 -0.82 -8.57 10.33
N ASN A 14 0.38 -7.97 10.27
CA ASN A 14 0.69 -6.76 11.01
C ASN A 14 0.65 -5.55 10.07
N GLY A 15 -0.49 -4.87 10.02
CA GLY A 15 -0.79 -3.64 9.28
C GLY A 15 0.09 -2.41 9.58
N GLN A 16 1.27 -2.62 10.16
CA GLN A 16 2.42 -1.73 10.09
C GLN A 16 3.12 -1.91 8.73
N ILE A 17 2.44 -1.66 7.61
CA ILE A 17 3.14 -1.44 6.34
C ILE A 17 4.00 -0.18 6.54
N ARG A 18 5.20 -0.40 7.07
CA ARG A 18 6.44 0.27 6.71
C ARG A 18 6.18 1.73 6.33
N GLN A 19 5.91 2.55 7.34
CA GLN A 19 5.56 3.97 7.26
C GLN A 19 6.53 4.84 6.40
N LYS A 20 7.59 4.25 5.84
CA LYS A 20 8.69 4.89 5.11
C LYS A 20 9.16 4.17 3.84
N ASN A 21 8.61 3.00 3.46
CA ASN A 21 9.06 2.35 2.22
C ASN A 21 8.24 2.83 1.03
N GLY A 22 8.78 3.81 0.31
CA GLY A 22 8.23 4.34 -0.94
C GLY A 22 7.96 3.28 -2.02
N THR A 23 8.51 2.08 -1.88
CA THR A 23 8.29 0.93 -2.78
C THR A 23 6.96 0.19 -2.59
N THR A 24 6.14 0.60 -1.61
CA THR A 24 4.81 0.01 -1.40
C THR A 24 3.91 0.32 -2.61
N ARG A 25 3.22 -0.68 -3.16
CA ARG A 25 2.30 -0.47 -4.29
C ARG A 25 0.96 0.11 -3.84
N VAL A 26 0.36 0.97 -4.68
CA VAL A 26 -0.96 1.57 -4.45
C VAL A 26 -2.05 0.52 -4.29
N GLY A 27 -1.99 -0.59 -5.03
CA GLY A 27 -2.93 -1.71 -4.90
C GLY A 27 -2.95 -2.29 -3.49
N THR A 28 -1.77 -2.52 -2.91
CA THR A 28 -1.66 -2.98 -1.52
C THR A 28 -2.25 -1.98 -0.54
N LEU A 29 -2.09 -0.68 -0.81
CA LEU A 29 -2.66 0.37 0.02
C LEU A 29 -4.19 0.41 -0.10
N ARG A 30 -4.76 0.16 -1.28
CA ARG A 30 -6.21 0.03 -1.47
C ARG A 30 -6.79 -1.16 -0.74
N GLU A 31 -6.09 -2.30 -0.75
CA GLU A 31 -6.50 -3.47 0.03
C GLU A 31 -6.61 -3.15 1.54
N GLN A 32 -5.76 -2.24 2.05
CA GLN A 32 -5.71 -1.87 3.46
C GLN A 32 -6.61 -0.67 3.84
N TYR A 33 -6.67 0.36 2.99
CA TYR A 33 -7.34 1.64 3.26
C TYR A 33 -8.67 1.81 2.50
N GLY A 34 -8.96 0.94 1.54
CA GLY A 34 -10.18 0.93 0.73
C GLY A 34 -9.91 1.19 -0.77
N ASP A 35 -10.79 0.68 -1.62
CA ASP A 35 -10.71 0.85 -3.09
C ASP A 35 -10.71 2.32 -3.55
N GLY A 36 -11.27 3.22 -2.73
CA GLY A 36 -11.24 4.66 -2.97
C GLY A 36 -9.85 5.29 -2.86
N PHE A 37 -8.92 4.64 -2.14
CA PHE A 37 -7.60 5.20 -1.88
C PHE A 37 -6.81 5.38 -3.18
N ALA A 38 -6.47 6.65 -3.46
CA ALA A 38 -5.76 7.04 -4.67
C ALA A 38 -6.42 6.48 -5.96
N ALA A 39 -7.76 6.46 -6.04
CA ALA A 39 -8.52 5.87 -7.15
C ALA A 39 -8.11 6.39 -8.55
N GLY A 40 -7.60 7.62 -8.64
CA GLY A 40 -7.09 8.22 -9.88
C GLY A 40 -5.72 7.69 -10.34
N HIS A 41 -5.07 6.83 -9.56
CA HIS A 41 -3.75 6.29 -9.86
C HIS A 41 -3.79 4.80 -10.23
N ARG A 42 -2.71 4.33 -10.85
CA ARG A 42 -2.55 2.92 -11.17
C ARG A 42 -2.20 2.10 -9.93
N SER A 43 -2.79 0.92 -9.78
CA SER A 43 -2.59 0.00 -8.67
C SER A 43 -1.14 -0.51 -8.55
N ASP A 44 -0.43 -0.65 -9.67
CA ASP A 44 0.98 -1.06 -9.70
C ASP A 44 1.96 0.07 -9.36
N MET A 45 1.49 1.32 -9.25
CA MET A 45 2.32 2.47 -8.93
C MET A 45 2.89 2.36 -7.51
N HIS A 46 4.09 2.90 -7.31
CA HIS A 46 4.72 2.97 -6.00
C HIS A 46 4.22 4.17 -5.18
N LEU A 47 4.20 4.02 -3.86
CA LEU A 47 3.81 5.05 -2.90
C LEU A 47 4.71 6.28 -3.02
N SER A 48 6.02 6.13 -3.25
CA SER A 48 6.90 7.28 -3.48
C SER A 48 6.43 8.14 -4.65
N THR A 49 6.13 7.50 -5.78
CA THR A 49 5.61 8.20 -6.97
C THR A 49 4.24 8.82 -6.70
N LEU A 50 3.38 8.15 -5.92
CA LEU A 50 2.11 8.72 -5.49
C LEU A 50 2.32 9.99 -4.67
N LEU A 51 3.19 9.91 -3.66
CA LEU A 51 3.55 11.01 -2.77
C LEU A 51 4.15 12.19 -3.53
N GLU A 52 5.03 11.94 -4.50
CA GLU A 52 5.60 12.98 -5.37
C GLU A 52 4.53 13.66 -6.24
N ARG A 53 3.60 12.88 -6.82
CA ARG A 53 2.51 13.42 -7.66
C ARG A 53 1.49 14.23 -6.87
N GLU A 54 1.15 13.79 -5.66
CA GLU A 54 0.20 14.46 -4.76
C GLU A 54 0.86 15.55 -3.89
N GLY A 55 2.18 15.76 -4.02
CA GLY A 55 2.92 16.68 -3.16
C GLY A 55 2.74 16.34 -1.66
N ALA A 56 2.70 15.05 -1.34
CA ALA A 56 2.56 14.54 0.01
C ALA A 56 3.90 14.05 0.56
N GLY A 57 4.26 14.42 1.80
CA GLY A 57 5.54 14.00 2.40
C GLY A 57 5.51 12.60 3.02
N SER A 58 4.32 12.03 3.20
CA SER A 58 4.14 10.71 3.83
C SER A 58 2.74 10.14 3.56
N LEU A 59 2.61 8.82 3.72
CA LEU A 59 1.32 8.12 3.63
C LEU A 59 0.26 8.75 4.55
N SER A 60 0.62 9.07 5.79
CA SER A 60 -0.30 9.69 6.75
C SER A 60 -0.81 11.06 6.29
N GLN A 61 0.01 11.85 5.58
CA GLN A 61 -0.42 13.13 5.01
C GLN A 61 -1.42 12.92 3.87
N LEU A 62 -1.22 11.88 3.06
CA LEU A 62 -2.14 11.53 1.99
C LEU A 62 -3.49 11.03 2.54
N LEU A 63 -3.47 10.17 3.57
CA LEU A 63 -4.69 9.68 4.24
C LEU A 63 -5.52 10.79 4.91
N LYS A 64 -4.88 11.88 5.35
CA LYS A 64 -5.59 13.05 5.88
C LYS A 64 -6.30 13.87 4.81
N ARG A 65 -5.87 13.78 3.54
CA ARG A 65 -6.47 14.50 2.40
C ARG A 65 -7.62 13.73 1.76
N ASP A 66 -7.57 12.39 1.85
CA ASP A 66 -8.58 11.49 1.31
C ASP A 66 -9.82 11.35 2.22
N ARG A 67 -9.78 11.91 3.44
CA ARG A 67 -10.87 11.94 4.43
C ARG A 67 -11.68 13.23 4.32
#